data_AF-A0A5B1CLQ9-F1
#
_entry.id   AF-A0A5B1CLQ9-F1
#
_cell.length_a   1.000
_cell.length_b   1.000
_cell.length_c   1.000
_cell.angle_alpha   90.00
_cell.angle_beta   90.00
_cell.angle_gamma   90.00
#
_symmetry.space_group_name_H-M   'P 1'
#
loop_
_entity.id
_entity.type
_entity.pdbx_description
1 polymer ?
#
loop_
_entity_poly.entity_id
_entity_poly.type
_entity_poly.pdbx_seq_one_letter_code
_entity_poly.pdbx_strand_id
1 'polypeptide(L)'
;MPFLFTCPHCETKTQVDDQYSGKQGQCVSCGGEITLPRFASATKTKSKPARRDSKLISVLAATAVCSLILGSLLFAIIRFGGQTMATLSNSREQTTSMRNLEKIAAAMNAYAADHGTYPAPMTVNSNGTPLHSWRVLLLPYLGEEDLYDRINLRLPWDHAENAMVMQYSAPLVYQHPSSTNNGFGSGPAYFLITGTGTLFPPTGPLSPNDVTDDVTQTLLVVEGSPVTPPMSWAEPVDLPFSMMTGRLAGNPGSEPGGLLEGGVAAATVDGRGHFIRDEIAPADFLSLVTPTGGERLRDDTLD
;
A
#
# COMPACT_ATOMS: atom_id res chain seq x y z
N MET A 1 47.05 -30.59 -56.98
CA MET A 1 45.66 -30.85 -57.46
C MET A 1 45.81 -32.05 -58.38
N PRO A 2 44.97 -33.09 -58.32
CA PRO A 2 45.22 -34.30 -59.12
C PRO A 2 45.31 -33.93 -60.62
N PHE A 3 46.41 -34.31 -61.27
CA PHE A 3 46.64 -34.06 -62.69
C PHE A 3 46.01 -35.20 -63.50
N LEU A 4 45.24 -34.88 -64.54
CA LEU A 4 44.65 -35.88 -65.41
C LEU A 4 45.65 -36.29 -66.49
N PHE A 5 46.28 -37.45 -66.31
CA PHE A 5 47.20 -38.03 -67.29
C PHE A 5 46.48 -38.98 -68.23
N THR A 6 46.84 -38.98 -69.52
CA THR A 6 46.30 -39.91 -70.52
C THR A 6 47.41 -40.86 -70.98
N CYS A 7 47.21 -42.16 -70.82
CA CYS A 7 48.19 -43.17 -71.21
C CYS A 7 48.39 -43.14 -72.75
N PRO A 8 49.64 -43.07 -73.26
CA PRO A 8 49.89 -43.06 -74.70
C PRO A 8 49.64 -44.41 -75.38
N HIS A 9 49.57 -45.51 -74.61
CA HIS A 9 49.41 -46.87 -75.14
C HIS A 9 47.96 -47.31 -75.29
N CYS A 10 47.09 -46.87 -74.37
CA CYS A 10 45.69 -47.33 -74.31
C CYS A 10 44.67 -46.20 -74.12
N GLU A 11 45.12 -44.95 -74.18
CA GLU A 11 44.30 -43.73 -74.05
C GLU A 11 43.49 -43.62 -72.75
N THR A 12 43.72 -44.50 -71.78
CA THR A 12 43.04 -44.43 -70.49
C THR A 12 43.48 -43.20 -69.72
N LYS A 13 42.51 -42.46 -69.19
CA LYS A 13 42.73 -41.26 -68.39
C LYS A 13 42.76 -41.63 -66.91
N THR A 14 43.82 -41.26 -66.20
CA THR A 14 44.00 -41.51 -64.77
C THR A 14 44.36 -40.22 -64.07
N GLN A 15 43.73 -39.95 -62.93
CA GLN A 15 44.14 -38.86 -62.06
C GLN A 15 45.37 -39.29 -61.26
N VAL A 16 46.42 -38.49 -61.33
CA VAL A 16 47.70 -38.78 -60.70
C VAL A 16 48.06 -37.64 -59.76
N ASP A 17 48.50 -37.98 -58.55
CA ASP A 17 48.95 -37.00 -57.57
C ASP A 17 50.29 -36.38 -57.93
N ASP A 18 50.48 -35.12 -57.51
CA ASP A 18 51.69 -34.33 -57.76
C ASP A 18 52.99 -35.05 -57.33
N GLN A 19 52.92 -35.96 -56.35
CA GLN A 19 54.07 -36.76 -55.86
C GLN A 19 54.66 -37.75 -56.88
N TYR A 20 53.91 -38.08 -57.93
CA TYR A 20 54.36 -38.98 -59.00
C TYR A 20 54.90 -38.22 -60.23
N SER A 21 54.93 -36.89 -60.17
CA SER A 21 55.53 -36.00 -61.18
C SER A 21 56.95 -36.46 -61.55
N GLY A 22 57.19 -36.71 -62.85
CA GLY A 22 58.50 -37.13 -63.36
C GLY A 22 58.92 -38.58 -63.09
N LYS A 23 58.06 -39.43 -62.51
CA LYS A 23 58.36 -40.84 -62.26
C LYS A 23 57.93 -41.74 -63.43
N GLN A 24 58.58 -42.90 -63.53
CA GLN A 24 58.21 -43.98 -64.43
C GLN A 24 57.45 -45.07 -63.68
N GLY A 25 56.50 -45.72 -64.35
CA GLY A 25 55.70 -46.80 -63.80
C GLY A 25 54.87 -47.50 -64.88
N GLN A 26 54.03 -48.45 -64.48
CA GLN A 26 53.13 -49.15 -65.41
C GLN A 26 51.73 -48.56 -65.37
N CYS A 27 51.09 -48.49 -66.55
CA CYS A 27 49.70 -48.11 -66.66
C CYS A 27 48.82 -49.16 -66.00
N VAL A 28 47.90 -48.74 -65.11
CA VAL A 28 46.98 -49.65 -64.39
C VAL A 28 46.07 -50.43 -65.33
N SER A 29 45.76 -49.89 -66.52
CA SER A 29 44.79 -50.50 -67.44
C SER A 29 45.41 -51.44 -68.47
N CYS A 30 46.61 -51.14 -68.97
CA CYS A 30 47.24 -51.96 -70.02
C CYS A 30 48.59 -52.57 -69.62
N GLY A 31 49.13 -52.24 -68.45
CA GLY A 31 50.44 -52.71 -68.00
C GLY A 31 51.65 -52.09 -68.73
N GLY A 32 51.43 -51.29 -69.77
CA GLY A 32 52.49 -50.63 -70.52
C GLY A 32 53.27 -49.61 -69.69
N GLU A 33 54.57 -49.50 -69.94
CA GLU A 33 55.45 -48.58 -69.22
C GLU A 33 55.18 -47.13 -69.66
N ILE A 34 54.96 -46.24 -68.69
CA ILE A 34 54.61 -44.84 -68.87
C ILE A 34 55.55 -43.95 -68.04
N THR A 35 55.91 -42.80 -68.60
CA THR A 35 56.64 -41.75 -67.89
C THR A 35 55.72 -40.56 -67.67
N LEU A 36 55.53 -40.15 -66.43
CA LEU A 36 54.72 -38.99 -66.10
C LEU A 36 55.52 -37.70 -66.36
N PRO A 37 54.93 -36.68 -67.01
CA PRO A 37 55.59 -35.40 -67.18
C PRO A 37 55.85 -34.73 -65.82
N ARG A 38 56.86 -33.86 -65.76
CA ARG A 38 57.11 -33.05 -64.56
C ARG A 38 56.08 -31.94 -64.48
N PHE A 39 55.13 -32.08 -63.57
CA PHE A 39 54.17 -31.04 -63.21
C PHE A 39 54.86 -30.02 -62.29
N ALA A 40 54.74 -28.73 -62.61
CA ALA A 40 55.16 -27.65 -61.72
C ALA A 40 54.21 -27.61 -60.52
N SER A 41 54.73 -27.84 -59.31
CA SER A 41 53.96 -27.71 -58.08
C SER A 41 53.40 -26.29 -57.98
N ALA A 42 52.08 -26.13 -58.12
CA ALA A 42 51.42 -24.90 -57.75
C ALA A 42 51.59 -24.71 -56.23
N THR A 43 52.49 -23.81 -55.83
CA THR A 43 52.64 -23.38 -54.45
C THR A 43 51.28 -22.90 -53.95
N LYS A 44 50.60 -23.71 -53.13
CA LYS A 44 49.44 -23.27 -52.38
C LYS A 44 49.91 -22.24 -51.37
N THR A 45 49.88 -20.96 -51.75
CA THR A 45 49.88 -19.86 -50.79
C THR A 45 48.62 -20.05 -49.94
N LYS A 46 48.79 -20.58 -48.72
CA LYS A 46 47.73 -20.59 -47.71
C LYS A 46 47.43 -19.13 -47.36
N SER A 47 46.45 -18.52 -48.03
CA SER A 47 45.81 -17.33 -47.49
C SER A 47 45.03 -17.76 -46.26
N LYS A 48 45.57 -17.41 -45.09
CA LYS A 48 44.85 -17.46 -43.81
C LYS A 48 43.59 -16.61 -44.01
N PRO A 49 42.36 -17.13 -43.85
CA PRO A 49 41.20 -16.25 -43.85
C PRO A 49 41.38 -15.29 -42.68
N ALA A 50 41.33 -13.99 -42.95
CA ALA A 50 41.29 -12.97 -41.92
C ALA A 50 40.02 -13.22 -41.10
N ARG A 51 40.17 -13.91 -39.97
CA ARG A 51 39.13 -14.09 -38.97
C ARG A 51 38.94 -12.72 -38.30
N ARG A 52 38.17 -11.86 -38.97
CA ARG A 52 37.69 -10.59 -38.41
C ARG A 52 37.00 -10.91 -37.07
N ASP A 53 37.40 -10.23 -36.01
CA ASP A 53 36.99 -10.47 -34.60
C ASP A 53 35.47 -10.39 -34.38
N SER A 54 34.74 -11.41 -34.84
CA SER A 54 33.28 -11.53 -34.66
C SER A 54 32.90 -11.77 -33.21
N LYS A 55 33.84 -12.27 -32.39
CA LYS A 55 33.64 -12.45 -30.95
C LYS A 55 33.49 -11.12 -30.22
N LEU A 56 34.32 -10.13 -30.52
CA LEU A 56 34.23 -8.79 -29.91
C LEU A 56 32.90 -8.11 -30.26
N ILE A 57 32.49 -8.17 -31.54
CA ILE A 57 31.21 -7.59 -31.99
C ILE A 57 30.02 -8.30 -31.32
N SER A 58 30.05 -9.64 -31.21
CA SER A 58 28.97 -10.40 -30.55
C SER A 58 28.88 -10.12 -29.05
N VAL A 59 30.01 -9.95 -28.37
CA VAL A 59 30.05 -9.63 -26.94
C VAL A 59 29.54 -8.20 -26.71
N LEU A 60 29.97 -7.23 -27.50
CA LEU A 60 29.50 -5.85 -27.41
C LEU A 60 28.00 -5.71 -27.70
N ALA A 61 27.48 -6.47 -28.66
CA ALA A 61 26.04 -6.51 -28.94
C ALA A 61 25.25 -7.13 -27.79
N ALA A 62 25.74 -8.23 -27.21
CA ALA A 62 25.10 -8.87 -26.05
C ALA A 62 25.10 -7.97 -24.81
N THR A 63 26.19 -7.26 -24.53
CA THR A 63 26.25 -6.30 -23.42
C THR A 63 25.31 -5.14 -23.63
N ALA A 64 25.24 -4.57 -24.85
CA ALA A 64 24.31 -3.49 -25.17
C ALA A 64 22.84 -3.91 -24.99
N VAL A 65 22.47 -5.11 -25.44
CA VAL A 65 21.11 -5.66 -25.25
C VAL A 65 20.82 -5.89 -23.77
N CYS A 66 21.76 -6.47 -23.01
CA CYS A 66 21.59 -6.65 -21.57
C CYS A 66 21.42 -5.32 -20.83
N SER A 67 22.20 -4.30 -21.19
CA SER A 67 22.07 -2.95 -20.62
C SER A 67 20.73 -2.30 -20.95
N LEU A 68 20.22 -2.48 -22.18
CA LEU A 68 18.90 -1.98 -22.57
C LEU A 68 17.76 -2.69 -21.82
N ILE A 69 17.84 -4.01 -21.66
CA ILE A 69 16.85 -4.80 -20.89
C ILE A 69 16.91 -4.41 -19.41
N LEU A 70 18.11 -4.28 -18.84
CA LEU A 70 18.26 -3.89 -17.44
C LEU A 70 17.74 -2.46 -17.22
N GLY A 71 18.03 -1.54 -18.15
CA GLY A 71 17.53 -0.17 -18.11
C GLY A 71 16.01 -0.08 -18.25
N SER A 72 15.39 -0.88 -19.13
CA SER A 72 13.93 -0.91 -19.29
C SER A 72 13.24 -1.53 -18.08
N LEU A 73 13.81 -2.58 -17.48
CA LEU A 73 13.33 -3.16 -16.22
C LEU A 73 13.44 -2.17 -15.06
N LEU A 74 14.57 -1.47 -14.91
CA LEU A 74 14.74 -0.42 -13.90
C LEU A 74 13.73 0.71 -14.11
N PHE A 75 13.52 1.15 -15.35
CA PHE A 75 12.53 2.18 -15.67
C PHE A 75 11.10 1.72 -15.34
N ALA A 76 10.75 0.47 -15.66
CA ALA A 76 9.46 -0.11 -15.30
C ALA A 76 9.28 -0.19 -13.77
N ILE A 77 10.29 -0.62 -13.02
CA ILE A 77 10.24 -0.68 -11.55
C ILE A 77 10.11 0.72 -10.94
N ILE A 78 10.84 1.72 -11.43
CA ILE A 78 10.74 3.09 -10.91
C ILE A 78 9.38 3.71 -11.22
N ARG A 79 8.83 3.48 -12.42
CA ARG A 79 7.57 4.10 -12.86
C ARG A 79 6.32 3.37 -12.39
N PHE A 80 6.31 2.05 -12.40
CA PHE A 80 5.17 1.24 -11.97
C PHE A 80 5.27 0.82 -10.50
N GLY A 81 6.48 0.59 -9.97
CA GLY A 81 6.68 0.19 -8.58
C GLY A 81 6.20 1.22 -7.55
N GLY A 82 6.35 2.52 -7.87
CA GLY A 82 5.88 3.60 -7.01
C GLY A 82 4.36 3.63 -6.80
N GLN A 83 3.57 3.36 -7.86
CA GLN A 83 2.11 3.36 -7.76
C GLN A 83 1.56 2.13 -7.03
N THR A 84 2.19 0.96 -7.20
CA THR A 84 1.85 -0.23 -6.40
C THR A 84 2.18 -0.05 -4.92
N MET A 85 3.23 0.67 -4.55
CA MET A 85 3.56 0.88 -3.14
C MET A 85 2.61 1.85 -2.44
N ALA A 86 2.19 2.92 -3.12
CA ALA A 86 1.24 3.91 -2.58
C ALA A 86 -0.17 3.33 -2.39
N THR A 87 -0.65 2.52 -3.33
CA THR A 87 -1.95 1.83 -3.21
C THR A 87 -1.95 0.80 -2.09
N LEU A 88 -0.84 0.09 -1.89
CA LEU A 88 -0.67 -0.86 -0.79
C LEU A 88 -0.59 -0.18 0.58
N SER A 89 0.02 1.00 0.70
CA SER A 89 0.05 1.73 1.97
C SER A 89 -1.35 2.24 2.34
N ASN A 90 -2.08 2.83 1.39
CA ASN A 90 -3.42 3.35 1.66
C ASN A 90 -4.39 2.25 2.13
N SER A 91 -4.42 1.10 1.46
CA SER A 91 -5.27 -0.03 1.90
C SER A 91 -4.94 -0.55 3.31
N ARG A 92 -3.64 -0.53 3.68
CA ARG A 92 -3.21 -0.91 5.04
C ARG A 92 -3.61 0.12 6.09
N GLU A 93 -3.53 1.40 5.75
CA GLU A 93 -3.97 2.50 6.61
C GLU A 93 -5.48 2.41 6.86
N GLN A 94 -6.29 2.27 5.80
CA GLN A 94 -7.74 2.05 5.91
C GLN A 94 -8.07 0.86 6.81
N THR A 95 -7.45 -0.30 6.55
CA THR A 95 -7.68 -1.53 7.34
C THR A 95 -7.30 -1.35 8.81
N THR A 96 -6.17 -0.68 9.07
CA THR A 96 -5.72 -0.46 10.45
C THR A 96 -6.61 0.56 11.17
N SER A 97 -7.10 1.56 10.43
CA SER A 97 -8.01 2.57 10.95
C SER A 97 -9.35 1.96 11.35
N MET A 98 -9.93 1.10 10.50
CA MET A 98 -11.15 0.34 10.83
C MET A 98 -10.94 -0.53 12.07
N ARG A 99 -9.80 -1.24 12.18
CA ARG A 99 -9.51 -2.04 13.39
C ARG A 99 -9.37 -1.20 14.67
N ASN A 100 -8.84 0.01 14.58
CA ASN A 100 -8.79 0.92 15.72
C ASN A 100 -10.21 1.35 16.13
N LEU A 101 -11.05 1.71 15.15
CA LEU A 101 -12.44 2.06 15.37
C LEU A 101 -13.27 0.90 15.93
N GLU A 102 -13.07 -0.34 15.46
CA GLU A 102 -13.68 -1.55 16.03
C GLU A 102 -13.32 -1.72 17.51
N LYS A 103 -12.06 -1.51 17.88
CA LYS A 103 -11.62 -1.57 19.30
C LYS A 103 -12.26 -0.46 20.13
N ILE A 104 -12.34 0.75 19.59
CA ILE A 104 -12.99 1.89 20.26
C ILE A 104 -14.49 1.62 20.44
N ALA A 105 -15.17 1.16 19.40
CA ALA A 105 -16.59 0.83 19.44
C ALA A 105 -16.88 -0.31 20.43
N ALA A 106 -16.03 -1.34 20.47
CA ALA A 106 -16.12 -2.39 21.48
C ALA A 106 -15.97 -1.83 22.91
N ALA A 107 -15.01 -0.94 23.14
CA ALA A 107 -14.84 -0.28 24.43
C ALA A 107 -16.02 0.63 24.80
N MET A 108 -16.59 1.37 23.84
CA MET A 108 -17.80 2.17 24.04
C MET A 108 -19.01 1.33 24.39
N ASN A 109 -19.20 0.20 23.71
CA ASN A 109 -20.29 -0.73 23.98
C ASN A 109 -20.13 -1.41 25.35
N ALA A 110 -18.90 -1.75 25.74
CA ALA A 110 -18.62 -2.26 27.08
C ALA A 110 -18.89 -1.19 28.16
N TYR A 111 -18.45 0.05 27.95
CA TYR A 111 -18.79 1.19 28.82
C TYR A 111 -20.31 1.36 28.93
N ALA A 112 -21.04 1.31 27.81
CA ALA A 112 -22.48 1.45 27.81
C ALA A 112 -23.19 0.30 28.53
N ALA A 113 -22.64 -0.91 28.50
CA ALA A 113 -23.17 -2.04 29.27
C ALA A 113 -23.05 -1.82 30.78
N ASP A 114 -21.96 -1.20 31.25
CA ASP A 114 -21.70 -0.95 32.67
C ASP A 114 -22.39 0.33 33.19
N HIS A 115 -22.53 1.35 32.33
CA HIS A 115 -23.01 2.68 32.71
C HIS A 115 -24.42 3.02 32.19
N GLY A 116 -24.99 2.19 31.31
CA GLY A 116 -26.32 2.35 30.72
C GLY A 116 -26.38 3.26 29.49
N THR A 117 -25.41 4.16 29.29
CA THR A 117 -25.28 5.06 28.14
C THR A 117 -23.86 5.04 27.60
N TYR A 118 -23.66 5.52 26.37
CA TYR A 118 -22.31 5.81 25.86
C TYR A 118 -21.56 6.82 26.73
N PRO A 119 -20.21 6.88 26.66
CA PRO A 119 -19.44 7.87 27.40
C PRO A 119 -19.81 9.29 26.97
N ALA A 120 -19.85 10.21 27.94
CA ALA A 120 -20.05 11.62 27.65
C ALA A 120 -18.88 12.15 26.81
N PRO A 121 -19.12 12.93 25.73
CA PRO A 121 -18.05 13.51 24.91
C PRO A 121 -17.01 14.28 25.74
N MET A 122 -17.49 14.88 26.84
CA MET A 122 -16.71 15.68 27.77
C MET A 122 -17.16 15.38 29.21
N THR A 123 -16.21 15.10 30.10
CA THR A 123 -16.48 15.13 31.54
C THR A 123 -16.39 16.55 32.07
N VAL A 124 -17.24 16.90 33.03
CA VAL A 124 -17.24 18.23 33.67
C VAL A 124 -17.14 18.13 35.19
N ASN A 125 -16.58 19.16 35.83
CA ASN A 125 -16.64 19.28 37.28
C ASN A 125 -18.02 19.80 37.74
N SER A 126 -18.21 19.95 39.07
CA SER A 126 -19.45 20.47 39.67
C SER A 126 -19.84 21.88 39.20
N ASN A 127 -18.88 22.65 38.67
CA ASN A 127 -19.07 24.02 38.18
C ASN A 127 -19.30 24.04 36.66
N GLY A 128 -19.39 22.88 35.99
CA GLY A 128 -19.53 22.77 34.55
C GLY A 128 -18.23 23.02 33.77
N THR A 129 -17.08 23.08 34.42
CA THR A 129 -15.79 23.25 33.72
C THR A 129 -15.42 21.95 33.00
N PRO A 130 -15.08 21.99 31.70
CA PRO A 130 -14.53 20.86 30.96
C PRO A 130 -13.29 20.27 31.64
N LEU A 131 -13.22 18.94 31.74
CA LEU A 131 -12.06 18.24 32.30
C LEU A 131 -11.35 17.36 31.27
N HIS A 132 -12.04 16.37 30.68
CA HIS A 132 -11.42 15.35 29.83
C HIS A 132 -12.37 14.92 28.70
N SER A 133 -11.79 14.46 27.59
CA SER A 133 -12.48 13.74 26.52
C SER A 133 -13.03 12.39 26.99
N TRP A 134 -14.10 11.92 26.33
CA TRP A 134 -14.59 10.54 26.38
C TRP A 134 -13.48 9.48 26.26
N ARG A 135 -12.38 9.79 25.54
CA ARG A 135 -11.24 8.90 25.34
C ARG A 135 -10.57 8.48 26.65
N VAL A 136 -10.60 9.33 27.68
CA VAL A 136 -10.08 9.01 29.02
C VAL A 136 -10.98 7.99 29.73
N LEU A 137 -12.30 8.08 29.54
CA LEU A 137 -13.27 7.16 30.17
C LEU A 137 -13.16 5.73 29.65
N LEU A 138 -12.65 5.55 28.42
CA LEU A 138 -12.51 4.22 27.81
C LEU A 138 -11.22 3.50 28.16
N LEU A 139 -10.24 4.14 28.81
CA LEU A 139 -8.95 3.52 29.09
C LEU A 139 -9.07 2.15 29.82
N PRO A 140 -9.91 1.99 30.86
CA PRO A 140 -10.07 0.68 31.51
C PRO A 140 -10.63 -0.40 30.56
N TYR A 141 -11.48 0.00 29.61
CA TYR A 141 -12.08 -0.91 28.63
C TYR A 141 -11.12 -1.24 27.47
N LEU A 142 -10.00 -0.53 27.38
CA LEU A 142 -8.92 -0.73 26.41
C LEU A 142 -7.71 -1.47 27.01
N GLY A 143 -7.76 -1.83 28.29
CA GLY A 143 -6.62 -2.43 29.02
C GLY A 143 -5.51 -1.43 29.37
N GLU A 144 -5.87 -0.16 29.53
CA GLU A 144 -4.97 0.96 29.85
C GLU A 144 -5.20 1.48 31.29
N GLU A 145 -5.48 0.59 32.25
CA GLU A 145 -5.75 0.93 33.65
C GLU A 145 -4.59 1.70 34.31
N ASP A 146 -3.34 1.27 34.06
CA ASP A 146 -2.13 1.96 34.55
C ASP A 146 -2.02 3.40 34.02
N LEU A 147 -2.53 3.67 32.82
CA LEU A 147 -2.59 5.02 32.28
C LEU A 147 -3.71 5.82 32.95
N TYR A 148 -4.88 5.21 33.14
CA TYR A 148 -6.03 5.84 33.79
C TYR A 148 -5.69 6.29 35.22
N ASP A 149 -5.03 5.44 36.01
CA ASP A 149 -4.65 5.72 37.41
C ASP A 149 -3.63 6.85 37.55
N ARG A 150 -2.88 7.17 36.48
CA ARG A 150 -1.93 8.29 36.47
C ARG A 150 -2.57 9.64 36.17
N ILE A 151 -3.84 9.66 35.74
CA ILE A 151 -4.54 10.90 35.41
C ILE A 151 -5.26 11.42 36.66
N ASN A 152 -4.99 12.67 37.04
CA ASN A 152 -5.77 13.33 38.08
C ASN A 152 -7.11 13.78 37.51
N LEU A 153 -8.13 12.91 37.61
CA LEU A 153 -9.46 13.13 37.04
C LEU A 153 -10.21 14.35 37.61
N ARG A 154 -9.73 14.94 38.72
CA ARG A 154 -10.31 16.15 39.32
C ARG A 154 -9.79 17.44 38.67
N LEU A 155 -8.73 17.35 37.89
CA LEU A 155 -8.07 18.47 37.24
C LEU A 155 -8.33 18.42 35.73
N PRO A 156 -8.35 19.57 35.03
CA PRO A 156 -8.43 19.59 33.58
C PRO A 156 -7.30 18.82 32.90
N TRP A 157 -7.53 18.37 31.67
CA TRP A 157 -6.55 17.65 30.86
C TRP A 157 -5.26 18.44 30.64
N ASP A 158 -5.33 19.76 30.53
CA ASP A 158 -4.21 20.68 30.29
C ASP A 158 -3.54 21.18 31.57
N HIS A 159 -3.98 20.72 32.75
CA HIS A 159 -3.36 21.06 34.02
C HIS A 159 -1.92 20.54 34.09
N ALA A 160 -1.03 21.27 34.77
CA ALA A 160 0.39 20.94 34.88
C ALA A 160 0.67 19.52 35.42
N GLU A 161 -0.19 19.01 36.31
CA GLU A 161 -0.11 17.63 36.82
C GLU A 161 -0.43 16.56 35.76
N ASN A 162 -1.35 16.87 34.84
CA ASN A 162 -1.76 15.94 33.77
C ASN A 162 -0.89 16.09 32.51
N ALA A 163 -0.19 17.21 32.35
CA ALA A 163 0.53 17.58 31.13
C ALA A 163 1.45 16.48 30.58
N MET A 164 2.23 15.81 31.45
CA MET A 164 3.13 14.73 31.03
C MET A 164 2.38 13.53 30.45
N VAL A 165 1.29 13.12 31.09
CA VAL A 165 0.48 11.99 30.63
C VAL A 165 -0.21 12.33 29.31
N MET A 166 -0.81 13.51 29.24
CA MET A 166 -1.54 13.98 28.06
C MET A 166 -0.64 14.16 26.84
N GLN A 167 0.61 14.60 27.05
CA GLN A 167 1.55 14.82 25.97
C GLN A 167 2.20 13.54 25.46
N TYR A 168 2.60 12.62 26.35
CA TYR A 168 3.52 11.53 25.99
C TYR A 168 2.92 10.13 26.05
N SER A 169 1.69 9.97 26.55
CA SER A 169 1.09 8.66 26.81
C SER A 169 -0.20 8.42 26.04
N ALA A 170 -0.35 9.02 24.85
CA ALA A 170 -1.51 8.80 23.99
C ALA A 170 -1.59 7.33 23.54
N PRO A 171 -2.69 6.60 23.85
CA PRO A 171 -2.88 5.23 23.36
C PRO A 171 -2.82 5.15 21.84
N LEU A 172 -2.14 4.14 21.30
CA LEU A 172 -1.99 3.96 19.85
C LEU A 172 -3.33 3.78 19.13
N VAL A 173 -4.35 3.26 19.83
CA VAL A 173 -5.69 3.07 19.27
C VAL A 173 -6.36 4.39 18.88
N TYR A 174 -5.95 5.52 19.47
CA TYR A 174 -6.50 6.84 19.12
C TYR A 174 -5.75 7.54 17.99
N GLN A 175 -4.62 7.00 17.54
CA GLN A 175 -3.76 7.64 16.56
C GLN A 175 -4.01 7.10 15.15
N HIS A 176 -3.78 7.95 14.16
CA HIS A 176 -3.80 7.54 12.76
C HIS A 176 -2.66 6.52 12.48
N PRO A 177 -2.87 5.46 11.67
CA PRO A 177 -1.83 4.45 11.42
C PRO A 177 -0.53 4.98 10.81
N SER A 178 -0.58 6.09 10.08
CA SER A 178 0.61 6.76 9.50
C SER A 178 1.20 7.87 10.37
N SER A 179 0.67 8.07 11.59
CA SER A 179 1.27 8.94 12.61
C SER A 179 2.72 8.52 12.87
N THR A 180 3.67 9.34 12.45
CA THR A 180 5.11 9.07 12.62
C THR A 180 5.64 9.49 13.99
N ASN A 181 4.84 10.23 14.77
CA ASN A 181 5.21 10.71 16.10
C ASN A 181 4.48 9.91 17.18
N ASN A 182 5.14 8.86 17.67
CA ASN A 182 4.73 8.12 18.88
C ASN A 182 4.86 8.99 20.14
N GLY A 183 4.06 10.06 20.27
CA GLY A 183 3.95 10.85 21.50
C GLY A 183 4.36 12.33 21.43
N PHE A 184 4.50 12.95 20.25
CA PHE A 184 4.62 14.42 20.18
C PHE A 184 3.76 15.00 19.06
N GLY A 185 2.68 15.70 19.44
CA GLY A 185 1.86 16.46 18.51
C GLY A 185 1.01 15.64 17.52
N SER A 186 1.02 14.31 17.60
CA SER A 186 0.04 13.47 16.91
C SER A 186 -1.28 13.56 17.65
N GLY A 187 -2.19 14.38 17.15
CA GLY A 187 -3.55 14.48 17.67
C GLY A 187 -4.35 13.19 17.48
N PRO A 188 -5.53 13.09 18.13
CA PRO A 188 -6.42 11.96 17.91
C PRO A 188 -6.92 11.95 16.45
N ALA A 189 -7.18 10.75 15.93
CA ALA A 189 -7.69 10.53 14.57
C ALA A 189 -9.18 10.14 14.52
N TYR A 190 -9.79 9.89 15.68
CA TYR A 190 -11.15 9.34 15.79
C TYR A 190 -11.99 10.19 16.71
N PHE A 191 -13.18 10.58 16.26
CA PHE A 191 -14.03 11.60 16.88
C PHE A 191 -15.48 11.14 16.94
N LEU A 192 -16.21 11.69 17.91
CA LEU A 192 -17.66 11.60 17.97
C LEU A 192 -18.30 12.64 17.05
N ILE A 193 -19.55 12.38 16.65
CA ILE A 193 -20.42 13.37 16.03
C ILE A 193 -21.44 13.83 17.07
N THR A 194 -21.29 15.07 17.52
CA THR A 194 -22.03 15.61 18.68
C THR A 194 -23.07 16.63 18.26
N GLY A 195 -24.19 16.68 18.98
CA GLY A 195 -25.25 17.66 18.73
C GLY A 195 -26.65 17.06 18.79
N THR A 196 -27.65 17.94 18.68
CA THR A 196 -29.05 17.52 18.66
C THR A 196 -29.30 16.54 17.52
N GLY A 197 -29.93 15.40 17.84
CA GLY A 197 -30.27 14.37 16.85
C GLY A 197 -29.18 13.33 16.60
N THR A 198 -28.05 13.37 17.32
CA THR A 198 -27.02 12.32 17.26
C THR A 198 -27.08 11.41 18.50
N LEU A 199 -26.21 10.40 18.57
CA LEU A 199 -25.99 9.60 19.79
C LEU A 199 -25.48 10.41 20.99
N PHE A 200 -25.01 11.63 20.76
CA PHE A 200 -24.39 12.50 21.76
C PHE A 200 -25.06 13.89 21.79
N PRO A 201 -26.35 13.98 22.15
CA PRO A 201 -27.04 15.25 22.25
C PRO A 201 -26.59 16.04 23.49
N PRO A 202 -26.82 17.37 23.52
CA PRO A 202 -26.46 18.21 24.67
C PRO A 202 -27.12 17.80 26.00
N THR A 203 -28.21 17.04 25.94
CA THR A 203 -28.93 16.50 27.10
C THR A 203 -28.25 15.31 27.76
N GLY A 204 -27.24 14.72 27.12
CA GLY A 204 -26.51 13.54 27.58
C GLY A 204 -26.51 12.43 26.52
N PRO A 205 -25.47 11.56 26.51
CA PRO A 205 -25.37 10.47 25.53
C PRO A 205 -26.54 9.50 25.61
N LEU A 206 -26.88 8.93 24.47
CA LEU A 206 -27.89 7.87 24.39
C LEU A 206 -27.31 6.51 24.79
N SER A 207 -28.21 5.57 25.08
CA SER A 207 -27.92 4.14 25.21
C SER A 207 -27.93 3.46 23.84
N PRO A 208 -27.18 2.36 23.64
CA PRO A 208 -27.39 1.47 22.50
C PRO A 208 -28.87 1.05 22.34
N ASN A 209 -29.62 0.94 23.45
CA ASN A 209 -31.04 0.57 23.45
C ASN A 209 -31.99 1.69 23.00
N ASP A 210 -31.51 2.94 22.94
CA ASP A 210 -32.31 4.08 22.46
C ASP A 210 -32.28 4.23 20.94
N VAL A 211 -31.43 3.44 20.24
CA VAL A 211 -31.31 3.43 18.78
C VAL A 211 -32.49 2.66 18.18
N THR A 212 -33.31 3.35 17.38
CA THR A 212 -34.46 2.74 16.70
C THR A 212 -34.17 2.42 15.23
N ASP A 213 -33.19 3.09 14.65
CA ASP A 213 -32.71 2.83 13.29
C ASP A 213 -31.79 1.60 13.27
N ASP A 214 -31.33 1.19 12.09
CA ASP A 214 -30.47 0.02 11.98
C ASP A 214 -29.11 0.28 12.67
N VAL A 215 -28.82 -0.49 13.72
CA VAL A 215 -27.56 -0.40 14.47
C VAL A 215 -26.32 -0.76 13.65
N THR A 216 -26.50 -1.48 12.53
CA THR A 216 -25.44 -1.78 11.57
C THR A 216 -25.19 -0.64 10.58
N GLN A 217 -26.05 0.39 10.59
CA GLN A 217 -25.93 1.58 9.73
C GLN A 217 -25.94 2.90 10.53
N THR A 218 -25.95 2.84 11.85
CA THR A 218 -25.87 4.02 12.72
C THR A 218 -24.43 4.23 13.16
N LEU A 219 -23.81 5.35 12.81
CA LEU A 219 -22.41 5.67 13.16
C LEU A 219 -22.26 5.96 14.64
N LEU A 220 -21.26 5.33 15.25
CA LEU A 220 -20.88 5.52 16.64
C LEU A 220 -19.65 6.43 16.77
N VAL A 221 -18.62 6.18 15.95
CA VAL A 221 -17.35 6.93 15.97
C VAL A 221 -16.77 6.97 14.56
N VAL A 222 -16.14 8.08 14.20
CA VAL A 222 -15.64 8.32 12.83
C VAL A 222 -14.19 8.79 12.85
N GLU A 223 -13.46 8.50 11.77
CA GLU A 223 -12.19 9.14 11.49
C GLU A 223 -12.40 10.62 11.13
N GLY A 224 -11.47 11.47 11.54
CA GLY A 224 -11.50 12.88 11.21
C GLY A 224 -10.16 13.56 11.39
N SER A 225 -9.97 14.66 10.67
CA SER A 225 -8.80 15.52 10.79
C SER A 225 -9.20 16.85 11.43
N PRO A 226 -8.70 17.17 12.63
CA PRO A 226 -9.05 18.43 13.29
C PRO A 226 -8.16 19.60 12.80
N VAL A 227 -8.65 20.84 12.91
CA VAL A 227 -8.11 22.02 12.18
C VAL A 227 -6.86 22.64 12.83
N THR A 228 -6.60 22.43 14.12
CA THR A 228 -5.56 23.19 14.84
C THR A 228 -4.70 22.34 15.77
N PRO A 229 -3.43 22.08 15.43
CA PRO A 229 -2.49 21.43 16.33
C PRO A 229 -2.00 22.35 17.47
N PRO A 230 -1.52 21.77 18.59
CA PRO A 230 -1.61 20.36 18.96
C PRO A 230 -2.84 20.09 19.85
N MET A 231 -3.80 19.28 19.38
CA MET A 231 -4.82 18.74 20.29
C MET A 231 -4.25 17.53 21.02
N SER A 232 -4.34 17.56 22.33
CA SER A 232 -4.15 16.38 23.15
C SER A 232 -5.26 15.37 22.85
N TRP A 233 -4.97 14.08 22.89
CA TRP A 233 -5.99 13.03 22.81
C TRP A 233 -7.03 13.13 23.94
N ALA A 234 -6.66 13.75 25.07
CA ALA A 234 -7.55 13.96 26.21
C ALA A 234 -8.34 15.28 26.15
N GLU A 235 -8.09 16.13 25.14
CA GLU A 235 -8.86 17.36 24.94
C GLU A 235 -10.28 17.02 24.47
N PRO A 236 -11.33 17.54 25.15
CA PRO A 236 -12.73 17.22 24.86
C PRO A 236 -13.27 17.99 23.64
N VAL A 237 -12.74 17.69 22.46
CA VAL A 237 -13.16 18.25 21.17
C VAL A 237 -13.56 17.11 20.23
N ASP A 238 -14.72 17.29 19.59
CA ASP A 238 -15.36 16.36 18.66
C ASP A 238 -16.10 17.14 17.55
N LEU A 239 -16.66 16.44 16.56
CA LEU A 239 -17.24 17.06 15.37
C LEU A 239 -18.67 17.55 15.65
N PRO A 240 -18.99 18.84 15.48
CA PRO A 240 -20.34 19.35 15.70
C PRO A 240 -21.26 19.08 14.50
N PHE A 241 -22.31 18.29 14.71
CA PHE A 241 -23.28 17.92 13.67
C PHE A 241 -23.95 19.14 13.01
N SER A 242 -24.18 20.21 13.77
CA SER A 242 -24.78 21.45 13.26
C SER A 242 -23.92 22.17 12.21
N MET A 243 -22.64 21.81 12.09
CA MET A 243 -21.73 22.36 11.08
C MET A 243 -21.50 21.41 9.89
N MET A 244 -22.08 20.20 9.92
CA MET A 244 -21.92 19.22 8.86
C MET A 244 -22.81 19.53 7.67
N THR A 245 -22.23 19.40 6.49
CA THR A 245 -22.92 19.39 5.20
C THR A 245 -23.08 17.98 4.65
N GLY A 246 -22.43 16.99 5.28
CA GLY A 246 -22.41 15.59 4.84
C GLY A 246 -21.40 15.33 3.72
N ARG A 247 -20.50 16.28 3.45
CA ARG A 247 -19.46 16.14 2.41
C ARG A 247 -18.15 15.74 3.07
N LEU A 248 -17.87 14.43 3.02
CA LEU A 248 -16.67 13.83 3.60
C LEU A 248 -15.39 14.53 3.12
N ALA A 249 -14.45 14.72 4.04
CA ALA A 249 -13.19 15.45 3.85
C ALA A 249 -13.34 16.90 3.30
N GLY A 250 -14.55 17.47 3.32
CA GLY A 250 -14.84 18.78 2.75
C GLY A 250 -14.31 19.94 3.58
N ASN A 251 -14.43 19.85 4.92
CA ASN A 251 -13.98 20.85 5.86
C ASN A 251 -13.41 20.18 7.13
N PRO A 252 -12.08 20.21 7.35
CA PRO A 252 -11.49 19.68 8.58
C PRO A 252 -12.15 20.27 9.83
N GLY A 253 -12.22 19.48 10.91
CA GLY A 253 -12.81 19.87 12.21
C GLY A 253 -14.33 20.02 12.25
N SER A 254 -15.03 19.99 11.12
CA SER A 254 -16.49 19.95 11.07
C SER A 254 -17.03 18.75 10.30
N GLU A 255 -16.29 18.23 9.33
CA GLU A 255 -16.65 17.04 8.55
C GLU A 255 -15.75 15.86 8.93
N PRO A 256 -16.26 14.61 8.88
CA PRO A 256 -15.43 13.42 9.00
C PRO A 256 -14.47 13.25 7.82
N GLY A 257 -13.40 12.49 8.04
CA GLY A 257 -12.37 12.22 7.06
C GLY A 257 -11.23 13.24 7.03
N GLY A 258 -10.42 13.16 5.97
CA GLY A 258 -9.26 14.01 5.74
C GLY A 258 -7.92 13.40 6.16
N LEU A 259 -7.90 12.21 6.77
CA LEU A 259 -6.68 11.45 7.01
C LEU A 259 -6.49 10.28 6.04
N LEU A 260 -7.59 9.67 5.56
CA LEU A 260 -7.58 8.59 4.57
C LEU A 260 -7.91 9.11 3.17
N GLU A 261 -7.33 8.48 2.14
CA GLU A 261 -7.62 8.81 0.75
C GLU A 261 -8.88 8.05 0.26
N GLY A 262 -9.80 8.77 -0.39
CA GLY A 262 -10.99 8.23 -1.06
C GLY A 262 -12.19 7.94 -0.16
N GLY A 263 -12.18 8.39 1.09
CA GLY A 263 -13.25 8.14 2.04
C GLY A 263 -12.87 8.35 3.49
N VAL A 264 -13.71 7.84 4.39
CA VAL A 264 -13.54 7.91 5.83
C VAL A 264 -13.73 6.52 6.44
N ALA A 265 -12.91 6.18 7.44
CA ALA A 265 -13.17 5.00 8.26
C ALA A 265 -14.15 5.35 9.38
N ALA A 266 -15.12 4.49 9.65
CA ALA A 266 -16.07 4.67 10.75
C ALA A 266 -16.35 3.33 11.44
N ALA A 267 -16.92 3.38 12.64
CA ALA A 267 -17.57 2.22 13.24
C ALA A 267 -19.02 2.52 13.62
N THR A 268 -19.85 1.50 13.49
CA THR A 268 -21.30 1.53 13.75
C THR A 268 -21.62 1.06 15.16
N VAL A 269 -22.87 1.25 15.59
CA VAL A 269 -23.36 0.86 16.93
C VAL A 269 -23.15 -0.63 17.22
N ASP A 270 -23.27 -1.50 16.21
CA ASP A 270 -22.99 -2.93 16.34
C ASP A 270 -21.48 -3.27 16.51
N GLY A 271 -20.60 -2.27 16.43
CA GLY A 271 -19.17 -2.39 16.65
C GLY A 271 -18.33 -2.74 15.42
N ARG A 272 -18.93 -2.80 14.23
CA ARG A 272 -18.22 -3.11 12.98
C ARG A 272 -17.52 -1.89 12.41
N GLY A 273 -16.34 -2.11 11.82
CA GLY A 273 -15.61 -1.09 11.07
C GLY A 273 -16.02 -1.06 9.60
N HIS A 274 -16.20 0.15 9.07
CA HIS A 274 -16.59 0.40 7.68
C HIS A 274 -15.68 1.45 7.05
N PHE A 275 -15.49 1.35 5.73
CA PHE A 275 -14.85 2.40 4.94
C PHE A 275 -15.89 3.03 4.02
N ILE A 276 -16.31 4.24 4.37
CA ILE A 276 -17.35 4.98 3.65
C ILE A 276 -16.65 5.83 2.59
N ARG A 277 -16.97 5.58 1.32
CA ARG A 277 -16.33 6.30 0.22
C ARG A 277 -16.85 7.74 0.13
N ASP A 278 -16.01 8.65 -0.34
CA ASP A 278 -16.37 10.07 -0.48
C ASP A 278 -17.41 10.36 -1.57
N GLU A 279 -17.77 9.35 -2.37
CA GLU A 279 -18.86 9.42 -3.35
C GLU A 279 -20.26 9.24 -2.75
N ILE A 280 -20.38 8.90 -1.46
CA ILE A 280 -21.67 8.81 -0.77
C ILE A 280 -22.46 10.12 -0.91
N ALA A 281 -23.78 10.00 -1.14
CA ALA A 281 -24.63 11.19 -1.20
C ALA A 281 -24.66 11.87 0.19
N PRO A 282 -24.54 13.21 0.28
CA PRO A 282 -24.50 13.88 1.58
C PRO A 282 -25.71 13.61 2.46
N ALA A 283 -26.90 13.47 1.87
CA ALA A 283 -28.11 13.12 2.61
C ALA A 283 -28.01 11.71 3.23
N ASP A 284 -27.53 10.73 2.47
CA ASP A 284 -27.35 9.36 2.95
C ASP A 284 -26.33 9.32 4.08
N PHE A 285 -25.23 10.07 3.96
CA PHE A 285 -24.25 10.19 5.05
C PHE A 285 -24.88 10.78 6.33
N LEU A 286 -25.65 11.85 6.22
CA LEU A 286 -26.29 12.48 7.38
C LEU A 286 -27.31 11.55 8.06
N SER A 287 -28.01 10.70 7.29
CA SER A 287 -28.90 9.67 7.84
C SER A 287 -28.15 8.59 8.63
N LEU A 288 -26.90 8.27 8.28
CA LEU A 288 -26.08 7.36 9.08
C LEU A 288 -25.75 7.92 10.49
N VAL A 289 -25.84 9.24 10.69
CA VAL A 289 -25.49 9.90 11.96
C VAL A 289 -26.64 9.89 12.97
N THR A 290 -27.88 9.86 12.49
CA THR A 290 -29.08 9.98 13.34
C THR A 290 -29.54 8.60 13.82
N PRO A 291 -29.67 8.35 15.14
CA PRO A 291 -30.02 7.03 15.66
C PRO A 291 -31.53 6.73 15.67
N THR A 292 -32.36 7.74 15.38
CA THR A 292 -33.83 7.67 15.45
C THR A 292 -34.52 8.49 14.35
N GLY A 293 -33.88 8.62 13.19
CA GLY A 293 -34.41 9.39 12.06
C GLY A 293 -35.48 8.63 11.26
N GLY A 294 -35.42 7.30 11.24
CA GLY A 294 -36.37 6.42 10.57
C GLY A 294 -36.23 6.38 9.05
N GLU A 295 -35.14 6.94 8.50
CA GLU A 295 -34.83 6.85 7.08
C GLU A 295 -34.45 5.42 6.69
N ARG A 296 -34.86 5.00 5.50
CA ARG A 296 -34.42 3.72 4.93
C ARG A 296 -33.22 3.95 4.04
N LEU A 297 -32.06 3.56 4.53
CA LEU A 297 -30.86 3.43 3.72
C LEU A 297 -30.91 2.12 2.93
N ARG A 298 -30.04 2.02 1.92
CA ARG A 298 -29.90 0.77 1.17
C ARG A 298 -29.00 -0.16 1.98
N ASP A 299 -29.23 -1.46 1.86
CA ASP A 299 -28.41 -2.46 2.56
C ASP A 299 -26.91 -2.33 2.18
N ASP A 300 -26.61 -1.87 0.96
CA ASP A 300 -25.25 -1.70 0.42
C ASP A 300 -24.62 -0.31 0.70
N THR A 301 -25.23 0.54 1.54
CA THR A 301 -24.72 1.89 1.80
C THR A 301 -23.33 1.90 2.45
N LEU A 302 -22.97 0.85 3.20
CA LEU A 302 -21.70 0.73 3.93
C LEU A 302 -20.78 -0.40 3.41
N ASP A 303 -21.09 -0.98 2.24
CA ASP A 303 -20.37 -2.09 1.61
C ASP A 303 -19.37 -1.65 0.52
#